data_AF-A0A679HN73-F1
#
_entry.id   AF-A0A679HN73-F1
#
_cell.length_a   1.000
_cell.length_b   1.000
_cell.length_c   1.000
_cell.angle_alpha   90.00
_cell.angle_beta   90.00
_cell.angle_gamma   90.00
#
_symmetry.space_group_name_H-M   'P 1'
#
loop_
_entity.id
_entity.type
_entity.pdbx_description
1 polymer ?
#
loop_
_entity_poly.entity_id
_entity_poly.type
_entity_poly.pdbx_seq_one_letter_code
_entity_poly.pdbx_strand_id
1 'polypeptide(L)' 'MITEELKKRVTEFVEMEQRSGSIQLMTAEYVARCMQIVKEDAAEALEAIKK' A
#
# COMPACT_ATOMS: atom_id res chain seq x y z
N MET A 1 -5.98 -12.11 -5.35
CA MET A 1 -6.40 -11.23 -6.46
C MET A 1 -7.26 -10.13 -5.87
N ILE A 2 -6.57 -9.05 -5.51
CA ILE A 2 -7.20 -7.84 -4.97
C ILE A 2 -7.95 -7.09 -6.08
N THR A 3 -8.99 -6.34 -5.69
CA THR A 3 -9.76 -5.52 -6.64
C THR A 3 -8.93 -4.32 -7.14
N GLU A 4 -9.25 -3.83 -8.33
CA GLU A 4 -8.61 -2.61 -8.87
C GLU A 4 -8.87 -1.38 -7.99
N GLU A 5 -10.02 -1.33 -7.31
CA GLU A 5 -10.32 -0.29 -6.33
C GLU A 5 -9.37 -0.35 -5.13
N LEU A 6 -9.09 -1.54 -4.60
CA LEU A 6 -8.16 -1.70 -3.49
C LEU A 6 -6.73 -1.32 -3.89
N LYS A 7 -6.29 -1.74 -5.09
CA LYS A 7 -4.99 -1.34 -5.64
C LYS A 7 -4.87 0.18 -5.69
N LYS A 8 -5.86 0.85 -6.27
CA LYS A 8 -5.86 2.32 -6.39
C LYS A 8 -5.75 2.99 -5.02
N ARG A 9 -6.52 2.54 -4.03
CA ARG A 9 -6.47 3.08 -2.66
C ARG A 9 -5.10 2.89 -2.00
N VAL A 10 -4.47 1.73 -2.18
CA VAL A 10 -3.12 1.47 -1.66
C VAL A 10 -2.09 2.38 -2.35
N THR A 11 -2.19 2.55 -3.67
CA THR A 11 -1.30 3.46 -4.42
C THR A 11 -1.43 4.91 -3.94
N GLU A 12 -2.66 5.42 -3.82
CA GLU A 12 -2.91 6.79 -3.33
C GLU A 12 -2.36 7.00 -1.91
N PHE A 13 -2.51 6.00 -1.03
CA PHE A 13 -1.93 6.02 0.31
C PHE A 13 -0.40 6.07 0.28
N VAL A 14 0.24 5.19 -0.50
CA VAL A 14 1.71 5.13 -0.62
C VAL A 14 2.26 6.44 -1.17
N GLU A 15 1.64 7.03 -2.20
CA GLU A 15 2.06 8.31 -2.77
C GLU A 15 1.96 9.45 -1.74
N MET A 16 0.89 9.47 -0.93
CA MET A 16 0.70 10.47 0.13
C MET A 16 1.78 10.34 1.22
N GLU A 17 2.06 9.13 1.67
CA GLU A 17 3.08 8.84 2.69
C GLU A 17 4.50 9.18 2.20
N GLN A 18 4.79 8.93 0.91
CA GLN A 18 6.07 9.29 0.31
C GLN A 18 6.24 10.81 0.16
N ARG A 19 5.19 11.53 -0.28
CA ARG A 19 5.22 12.99 -0.42
C ARG A 19 5.38 13.72 0.91
N SER A 20 4.86 13.16 1.98
CA SER A 20 5.04 13.71 3.33
C SER A 20 6.46 13.49 3.89
N GLY A 21 7.31 12.74 3.18
CA GLY A 21 8.65 12.37 3.65
C GLY A 21 8.64 11.41 4.84
N SER A 22 7.46 10.88 5.18
CA SER A 22 7.23 10.13 6.41
C SER A 22 7.93 8.77 6.37
N ILE A 23 7.92 8.09 5.22
CA ILE A 23 8.50 6.76 5.07
C ILE A 23 9.02 6.56 3.64
N GLN A 24 10.34 6.34 3.50
CA GLN A 24 10.95 5.94 2.21
C GLN A 24 10.73 4.45 1.87
N LEU A 25 10.55 3.58 2.87
CA LEU A 25 10.39 2.13 2.71
C LEU A 25 9.04 1.67 3.26
N MET A 26 8.04 1.58 2.38
CA MET A 26 6.70 1.09 2.75
C MET A 26 6.70 -0.44 2.87
N THR A 27 6.36 -0.94 4.06
CA THR A 27 6.18 -2.38 4.30
C THR A 27 4.70 -2.76 4.19
N ALA A 28 4.44 -4.00 3.77
CA ALA A 28 3.07 -4.53 3.72
C ALA A 28 2.39 -4.53 5.09
N GLU A 29 3.15 -4.73 6.18
CA GLU A 29 2.62 -4.68 7.55
C GLU A 29 2.16 -3.28 7.95
N TYR A 30 2.89 -2.25 7.53
CA TYR A 30 2.50 -0.87 7.79
C TYR A 30 1.22 -0.51 7.04
N VAL A 31 1.19 -0.78 5.73
CA VAL A 31 0.02 -0.53 4.88
C VAL A 31 -1.21 -1.28 5.40
N ALA A 32 -1.06 -2.56 5.74
CA ALA A 32 -2.13 -3.37 6.31
C ALA A 32 -2.71 -2.77 7.60
N ARG A 33 -1.84 -2.29 8.51
CA ARG A 33 -2.27 -1.65 9.75
C ARG A 33 -2.96 -0.30 9.52
N CYS A 34 -2.40 0.55 8.66
CA CYS A 34 -2.93 1.89 8.41
C CYS A 34 -4.27 1.84 7.65
N MET A 35 -4.39 0.94 6.68
CA MET A 35 -5.60 0.80 5.86
C MET A 35 -6.60 -0.21 6.41
N GLN A 36 -6.28 -0.89 7.51
CA GLN A 36 -7.11 -1.94 8.13
C GLN A 36 -7.49 -3.07 7.14
N ILE A 37 -6.52 -3.48 6.34
CA ILE A 37 -6.64 -4.61 5.40
C ILE A 37 -5.75 -5.77 5.83
N VAL A 38 -5.97 -6.95 5.24
CA VAL A 38 -5.10 -8.10 5.50
C VAL A 38 -3.72 -7.88 4.87
N LYS A 39 -2.68 -8.47 5.49
CA LYS A 39 -1.29 -8.29 5.07
C LYS A 39 -1.05 -8.80 3.65
N GLU A 40 -1.73 -9.87 3.26
CA GLU A 40 -1.65 -10.51 1.96
C GLU A 40 -2.11 -9.55 0.85
N ASP A 41 -3.21 -8.84 1.08
CA ASP A 41 -3.75 -7.85 0.14
C ASP A 41 -2.82 -6.64 0.02
N ALA A 42 -2.26 -6.17 1.15
CA ALA A 42 -1.28 -5.10 1.16
C ALA A 42 0.01 -5.49 0.43
N ALA A 43 0.47 -6.73 0.58
CA ALA A 43 1.63 -7.26 -0.11
C ALA A 43 1.39 -7.38 -1.62
N GLU A 44 0.22 -7.93 -2.02
CA GLU A 44 -0.16 -8.03 -3.44
C GLU A 44 -0.23 -6.64 -4.10
N ALA A 45 -0.79 -5.64 -3.39
CA ALA A 45 -0.87 -4.26 -3.87
C ALA A 45 0.51 -3.60 -3.99
N LEU A 46 1.38 -3.75 -2.99
CA LEU A 46 2.73 -3.18 -3.01
C LEU A 46 3.60 -3.80 -4.12
N GLU A 47 3.49 -5.10 -4.36
CA GLU A 47 4.20 -5.75 -5.48
C GLU A 47 3.70 -5.23 -6.84
N ALA A 48 2.42 -4.88 -6.96
CA ALA A 48 1.89 -4.27 -8.18
C ALA A 48 2.39 -2.84 -8.41
N ILE A 49 2.77 -2.10 -7.35
CA ILE A 49 3.30 -0.72 -7.43
C ILE A 49 4.78 -0.69 -7.83
N LYS A 50 5.56 -1.73 -7.49
CA LYS A 50 7.00 -1.81 -7.82
C LYS A 50 7.30 -2.12 -9.29
N LYS A 51 6.27 -2.32 -10.12
CA LYS A 51 6.36 -2.78 -11.50
C LYS A 51 6.20 -1.62 -12.48
#